data_AF-A0A9P6I1J1-F1
#
_entry.id   AF-A0A9P6I1J1-F1
#
_cell.length_a   1.000
_cell.length_b   1.000
_cell.length_c   1.000
_cell.angle_alpha   90.00
_cell.angle_beta   90.00
_cell.angle_gamma   90.00
#
_symmetry.space_group_name_H-M   'P 1'
#
loop_
_entity.id
_entity.type
_entity.pdbx_description
1 polymer ?
#
loop_
_entity_poly.entity_id
_entity_poly.type
_entity_poly.pdbx_seq_one_letter_code
_entity_poly.pdbx_strand_id
1 'polypeptide(L)'
;MSILSDLSPGLFPRDPGTFECQTARAPDYYGLGNRLGIYFAWGNAYIANTMLASEIAGASDTNNIFLLVILIAMIKCSSAGMLTHIDGLILMHLSGGFLFGTLSMWGYRTRQYFDNGPQGIRFFGGFGTHSRLIVSCMISSYGLWYWMYGVVGGLVHMGSPEETGDLEVDPPNPPECETLYTFMFAKVRADGGIRIFYIIMCIGCIIYYGTMLLISSIAGWARATRMLSLFKQKRWAESSRLKFATGFKYRELEVLFRWLRWLNLAFLIYSMLLVEFTLNFNHVNAVLGGPHNNELHLPAQLLPLLIGSFGFVRTCYLLFESWRSPEDIDPSLSAPPTPVAARTMHTRDVLLLFSPAMARRPTTFHDPDEIDKTAKQRGWPVRYLVAWLPWLSLLGFFQERPALEDRKRHSKGSENSERVDSKTSAEYRTRRSVSRGV
;
A
#
# COMPACT_ATOMS: atom_id res chain seq x y z
N MET A 1 27.38 -9.75 24.72
CA MET A 1 25.95 -9.95 24.37
C MET A 1 25.13 -10.50 25.55
N SER A 2 25.65 -10.50 26.78
CA SER A 2 24.96 -11.00 27.99
C SER A 2 24.16 -9.94 28.77
N ILE A 3 24.14 -8.68 28.31
CA ILE A 3 23.41 -7.59 28.98
C ILE A 3 21.95 -7.49 28.48
N LEU A 4 21.63 -8.11 27.34
CA LEU A 4 20.26 -8.14 26.80
C LEU A 4 19.40 -9.30 27.34
N SER A 5 20.00 -10.31 27.97
CA SER A 5 19.26 -11.43 28.57
C SER A 5 18.58 -11.07 29.90
N ASP A 6 19.12 -10.10 30.64
CA ASP A 6 18.61 -9.73 31.98
C ASP A 6 17.58 -8.59 31.95
N LEU A 7 17.41 -7.93 30.80
CA LEU A 7 16.46 -6.81 30.63
C LEU A 7 15.07 -7.24 30.15
N SER A 8 14.78 -8.53 30.10
CA SER A 8 13.46 -9.05 29.76
C SER A 8 12.87 -9.90 30.88
N PRO A 9 12.56 -9.34 32.06
CA PRO A 9 11.42 -9.88 32.80
C PRO A 9 10.22 -9.66 31.86
N GLY A 10 9.77 -10.75 31.22
CA GLY A 10 8.74 -10.70 30.20
C GLY A 10 7.62 -9.75 30.61
N LEU A 11 7.15 -8.94 29.67
CA LEU A 11 6.10 -7.92 29.87
C LEU A 11 4.80 -8.50 30.51
N PHE A 12 4.73 -9.83 30.65
CA PHE A 12 3.68 -10.59 31.31
C PHE A 12 4.32 -11.64 32.25
N PRO A 13 3.99 -11.65 33.56
CA PRO A 13 4.50 -12.66 34.49
C PRO A 13 4.06 -14.07 34.06
N ARG A 14 5.00 -15.02 34.06
CA ARG A 14 4.71 -16.43 33.78
C ARG A 14 4.14 -17.10 35.04
N ASP A 15 3.00 -17.76 34.91
CA ASP A 15 2.49 -18.64 35.96
C ASP A 15 3.31 -19.94 35.97
N PRO A 16 3.89 -20.36 37.09
CA PRO A 16 4.79 -21.53 37.18
C PRO A 16 4.11 -22.90 36.95
N GLY A 17 2.88 -22.93 36.42
CA GLY A 17 2.16 -24.13 35.99
C GLY A 17 1.63 -24.07 34.55
N THR A 18 2.08 -23.10 33.74
CA THR A 18 1.62 -23.00 32.35
C THR A 18 2.38 -23.97 31.46
N PHE A 19 1.65 -24.73 30.66
CA PHE A 19 2.20 -25.52 29.57
C PHE A 19 2.79 -24.61 28.47
N GLU A 20 3.74 -25.14 27.71
CA GLU A 20 4.30 -24.47 26.53
C GLU A 20 3.87 -25.24 25.27
N CYS A 21 3.35 -24.52 24.29
CA CYS A 21 3.10 -25.06 22.96
C CYS A 21 4.26 -24.70 22.05
N GLN A 22 4.72 -25.64 21.23
CA GLN A 22 5.83 -25.41 20.31
C GLN A 22 5.46 -25.95 18.92
N THR A 23 6.03 -25.36 17.89
CA THR A 23 6.00 -25.95 16.54
C THR A 23 7.43 -26.11 16.07
N ALA A 24 7.75 -27.24 15.44
CA ALA A 24 9.12 -27.58 15.06
C ALA A 24 9.82 -26.50 14.19
N ARG A 25 9.03 -25.69 13.47
CA ARG A 25 9.51 -24.69 12.50
C ARG A 25 9.03 -23.27 12.77
N ALA A 26 8.34 -23.04 13.89
CA ALA A 26 7.97 -21.69 14.37
C ALA A 26 9.14 -20.68 14.26
N PRO A 27 10.38 -21.05 14.70
CA PRO A 27 11.57 -20.21 14.57
C PRO A 27 11.81 -19.64 13.17
N ASP A 28 11.65 -20.47 12.15
CA ASP A 28 12.02 -20.14 10.78
C ASP A 28 10.97 -19.25 10.10
N TYR A 29 9.72 -19.36 10.52
CA TYR A 29 8.61 -18.59 9.96
C TYR A 29 8.47 -17.23 10.64
N TYR A 30 8.40 -17.21 11.97
CA TYR A 30 8.09 -16.02 12.76
C TYR A 30 8.86 -16.00 14.09
N GLY A 31 10.08 -16.56 14.11
CA GLY A 31 11.03 -16.35 15.20
C GLY A 31 11.27 -14.86 15.48
N LEU A 32 11.89 -14.58 16.62
CA LEU A 32 12.10 -13.21 17.10
C LEU A 32 12.79 -12.32 16.04
N GLY A 33 13.83 -12.84 15.37
CA GLY A 33 14.53 -12.09 14.32
C GLY A 33 13.63 -11.72 13.13
N ASN A 34 12.76 -12.65 12.70
CA ASN A 34 11.79 -12.40 11.63
C ASN A 34 10.77 -11.35 12.01
N ARG A 35 10.17 -11.47 13.20
CA ARG A 35 9.16 -10.52 13.67
C ARG A 35 9.74 -9.14 13.84
N LEU A 36 10.88 -9.00 14.54
CA LEU A 36 11.55 -7.71 14.70
C LEU A 36 11.99 -7.12 13.35
N GLY A 37 12.53 -7.94 12.44
CA GLY A 37 12.87 -7.52 11.08
C GLY A 37 11.66 -6.95 10.33
N ILE A 38 10.52 -7.64 10.38
CA ILE A 38 9.26 -7.19 9.79
C ILE A 38 8.75 -5.90 10.47
N TYR A 39 8.82 -5.81 11.80
CA TYR A 39 8.38 -4.62 12.55
C TYR A 39 9.24 -3.40 12.21
N PHE A 40 10.56 -3.55 12.10
CA PHE A 40 11.45 -2.49 11.62
C PHE A 40 11.18 -2.13 10.16
N ALA A 41 10.88 -3.11 9.30
CA ALA A 41 10.48 -2.84 7.91
C ALA A 41 9.16 -2.04 7.84
N TRP A 42 8.18 -2.35 8.69
CA TRP A 42 6.95 -1.56 8.83
C TRP A 42 7.21 -0.14 9.33
N GLY A 43 8.04 0.02 10.36
CA GLY A 43 8.46 1.32 10.87
C GLY A 43 9.20 2.15 9.81
N ASN A 44 10.10 1.52 9.07
CA ASN A 44 10.82 2.13 7.94
C ASN A 44 9.83 2.64 6.87
N ALA A 45 8.90 1.77 6.47
CA ALA A 45 7.87 2.12 5.49
C ALA A 45 6.97 3.26 5.97
N TYR A 46 6.63 3.29 7.25
CA TYR A 46 5.86 4.37 7.85
C TYR A 46 6.63 5.70 7.77
N ILE A 47 7.89 5.74 8.21
CA ILE A 47 8.72 6.95 8.16
C ILE A 47 8.92 7.41 6.72
N ALA A 48 9.28 6.51 5.80
CA ALA A 48 9.45 6.84 4.39
C ALA A 48 8.16 7.42 3.78
N ASN A 49 7.00 6.80 4.04
CA ASN A 49 5.72 7.27 3.50
C ASN A 49 5.25 8.60 4.09
N THR A 50 5.66 8.95 5.30
CA THR A 50 5.20 10.16 6.01
C THR A 50 6.16 11.33 5.88
N MET A 51 7.46 11.08 5.94
CA MET A 51 8.49 12.10 6.10
C MET A 51 9.51 12.14 4.95
N LEU A 52 9.85 11.00 4.34
CA LEU A 52 10.99 10.90 3.42
C LEU A 52 10.63 10.24 2.08
N ALA A 53 10.20 11.06 1.11
CA ALA A 53 9.73 10.59 -0.19
C ALA A 53 10.78 9.81 -1.01
N SER A 54 12.07 10.10 -0.82
CA SER A 54 13.17 9.44 -1.54
C SER A 54 13.30 7.96 -1.20
N GLU A 55 13.02 7.56 0.04
CA GLU A 55 13.18 6.17 0.49
C GLU A 55 11.90 5.33 0.31
N ILE A 56 10.79 5.91 -0.15
CA ILE A 56 9.51 5.18 -0.35
C ILE A 56 9.70 3.98 -1.28
N ALA A 57 10.46 4.15 -2.37
CA ALA A 57 10.69 3.08 -3.34
C ALA A 57 11.45 1.90 -2.71
N GLY A 58 12.57 2.17 -2.04
CA GLY A 58 13.39 1.14 -1.39
C GLY A 58 12.65 0.43 -0.26
N ALA A 59 11.92 1.17 0.57
CA ALA A 59 11.08 0.58 1.62
C ALA A 59 9.97 -0.29 1.03
N SER A 60 9.30 0.17 -0.04
CA SER A 60 8.27 -0.61 -0.71
C SER A 60 8.81 -1.91 -1.33
N ASP A 61 9.98 -1.89 -1.94
CA ASP A 61 10.56 -3.08 -2.56
C ASP A 61 10.93 -4.12 -1.50
N THR A 62 11.52 -3.67 -0.39
CA THR A 62 11.84 -4.52 0.77
C THR A 62 10.58 -5.19 1.33
N ASN A 63 9.51 -4.43 1.53
CA ASN A 63 8.23 -4.97 2.01
C ASN A 63 7.62 -5.98 1.04
N ASN A 64 7.69 -5.72 -0.26
CA ASN A 64 7.19 -6.65 -1.28
C ASN A 64 7.97 -7.97 -1.27
N ILE A 65 9.29 -7.91 -1.09
CA ILE A 65 10.14 -9.10 -0.99
C ILE A 65 9.75 -9.91 0.25
N PHE A 66 9.65 -9.28 1.43
CA PHE A 66 9.20 -9.97 2.64
C PHE A 66 7.83 -10.63 2.44
N LEU A 67 6.88 -9.88 1.89
CA LEU A 67 5.54 -10.37 1.67
C LEU A 67 5.48 -11.53 0.67
N LEU A 68 6.27 -11.47 -0.40
CA LEU A 68 6.39 -12.55 -1.38
C LEU A 68 7.02 -13.81 -0.77
N VAL A 69 8.06 -13.66 0.04
CA VAL A 69 8.71 -14.78 0.73
C VAL A 69 7.75 -15.45 1.71
N ILE A 70 7.02 -14.67 2.51
CA ILE A 70 5.99 -15.19 3.42
C ILE A 70 4.91 -15.95 2.63
N LEU A 71 4.43 -15.41 1.52
CA LEU A 71 3.45 -16.09 0.66
C LEU A 71 3.98 -17.41 0.09
N ILE A 72 5.23 -17.44 -0.39
CA ILE A 72 5.84 -18.67 -0.90
C ILE A 72 5.96 -19.71 0.21
N ALA A 73 6.41 -19.31 1.41
CA ALA A 73 6.51 -20.20 2.57
C ALA A 73 5.14 -20.76 2.95
N MET A 74 4.11 -19.90 3.06
CA MET A 74 2.73 -20.32 3.34
C MET A 74 2.25 -21.38 2.33
N ILE A 75 2.37 -21.11 1.02
CA ILE A 75 1.90 -22.05 -0.02
C ILE A 75 2.69 -23.36 0.03
N LYS A 76 4.03 -23.28 0.04
CA LYS A 76 4.89 -24.48 -0.04
C LYS A 76 4.74 -25.35 1.21
N CYS A 77 4.80 -24.76 2.39
CA CYS A 77 4.73 -25.50 3.64
C CYS A 77 3.31 -26.04 3.89
N SER A 78 2.24 -25.31 3.49
CA SER A 78 0.88 -25.88 3.52
C SER A 78 0.75 -27.07 2.58
N SER A 79 1.27 -26.96 1.34
CA SER A 79 1.15 -28.03 0.35
C SER A 79 1.90 -29.31 0.72
N ALA A 80 2.95 -29.17 1.54
CA ALA A 80 3.74 -30.29 2.05
C ALA A 80 3.22 -30.82 3.40
N GLY A 81 2.14 -30.26 3.95
CA GLY A 81 1.63 -30.62 5.28
C GLY A 81 2.58 -30.26 6.42
N MET A 82 3.52 -29.32 6.21
CA MET A 82 4.54 -28.92 7.19
C MET A 82 4.17 -27.65 7.96
N LEU A 83 3.01 -27.06 7.66
CA LEU A 83 2.54 -25.82 8.28
C LEU A 83 1.42 -26.15 9.27
N THR A 84 1.60 -25.82 10.54
CA THR A 84 0.52 -25.96 11.52
C THR A 84 -0.50 -24.82 11.36
N HIS A 85 -1.69 -25.01 11.90
CA HIS A 85 -2.73 -23.99 11.90
C HIS A 85 -2.30 -22.65 12.54
N ILE A 86 -1.48 -22.66 13.60
CA ILE A 86 -0.98 -21.43 14.24
C ILE A 86 0.08 -20.73 13.37
N ASP A 87 0.94 -21.50 12.70
CA ASP A 87 1.94 -20.93 11.80
C ASP A 87 1.24 -20.18 10.66
N GLY A 88 0.22 -20.80 10.08
CA GLY A 88 -0.65 -20.15 9.09
C GLY A 88 -1.31 -18.88 9.62
N LEU A 89 -1.81 -18.88 10.86
CA LEU A 89 -2.44 -17.72 11.48
C LEU A 89 -1.47 -16.54 11.62
N ILE A 90 -0.28 -16.80 12.17
CA ILE A 90 0.73 -15.77 12.42
C ILE A 90 1.27 -15.20 11.11
N LEU A 91 1.57 -16.06 10.12
CA LEU A 91 2.01 -15.62 8.79
C LEU A 91 0.93 -14.79 8.08
N MET A 92 -0.36 -15.13 8.27
CA MET A 92 -1.48 -14.33 7.78
C MET A 92 -1.58 -12.97 8.48
N HIS A 93 -1.39 -12.89 9.79
CA HIS A 93 -1.41 -11.63 10.53
C HIS A 93 -0.24 -10.71 10.13
N LEU A 94 0.97 -11.27 9.97
CA LEU A 94 2.12 -10.56 9.43
C LEU A 94 1.83 -10.05 8.01
N SER A 95 1.25 -10.90 7.16
CA SER A 95 0.84 -10.50 5.81
C SER A 95 -0.21 -9.37 5.84
N GLY A 96 -1.18 -9.44 6.75
CA GLY A 96 -2.18 -8.39 6.97
C GLY A 96 -1.57 -7.05 7.36
N GLY A 97 -0.55 -7.05 8.24
CA GLY A 97 0.22 -5.85 8.59
C GLY A 97 0.88 -5.21 7.37
N PHE A 98 1.47 -6.01 6.46
CA PHE A 98 1.96 -5.49 5.19
C PHE A 98 0.84 -4.94 4.32
N LEU A 99 -0.27 -5.68 4.11
CA LEU A 99 -1.34 -5.29 3.18
C LEU A 99 -2.06 -3.99 3.56
N PHE A 100 -2.41 -3.83 4.83
CA PHE A 100 -3.20 -2.70 5.29
C PHE A 100 -2.33 -1.57 5.84
N GLY A 101 -1.15 -1.88 6.36
CA GLY A 101 -0.20 -0.88 6.81
C GLY A 101 0.66 -0.34 5.67
N THR A 102 1.60 -1.15 5.20
CA THR A 102 2.67 -0.67 4.29
C THR A 102 2.28 -0.60 2.81
N LEU A 103 1.52 -1.58 2.32
CA LEU A 103 1.13 -1.75 0.92
C LEU A 103 -0.28 -1.29 0.62
N SER A 104 -1.01 -0.79 1.63
CA SER A 104 -2.33 -0.23 1.37
C SER A 104 -2.15 0.86 0.32
N MET A 105 -3.04 0.89 -0.67
CA MET A 105 -2.99 1.92 -1.70
C MET A 105 -3.01 3.34 -1.09
N TRP A 106 -3.48 3.45 0.14
CA TRP A 106 -3.49 4.60 1.04
C TRP A 106 -2.13 4.95 1.63
N GLY A 107 -1.37 3.95 2.10
CA GLY A 107 0.00 4.10 2.57
C GLY A 107 0.95 4.46 1.43
N TYR A 108 0.64 3.99 0.22
CA TYR A 108 1.35 4.39 -0.98
C TYR A 108 1.21 5.90 -1.20
N ARG A 109 2.30 6.62 -0.90
CA ARG A 109 2.60 7.95 -1.44
C ARG A 109 1.95 9.14 -0.71
N THR A 110 1.55 9.04 0.56
CA THR A 110 1.01 10.22 1.26
C THR A 110 1.95 11.44 1.19
N ARG A 111 3.27 11.22 1.27
CA ARG A 111 4.26 12.28 1.04
C ARG A 111 4.39 12.69 -0.43
N GLN A 112 4.45 11.74 -1.36
CA GLN A 112 4.55 12.07 -2.79
C GLN A 112 3.30 12.79 -3.32
N TYR A 113 2.11 12.54 -2.79
CA TYR A 113 0.92 13.34 -3.08
C TYR A 113 0.92 14.70 -2.39
N PHE A 114 1.51 14.80 -1.20
CA PHE A 114 1.74 16.09 -0.55
C PHE A 114 2.69 16.96 -1.39
N ASP A 115 3.78 16.39 -1.89
CA ASP A 115 4.79 17.11 -2.66
C ASP A 115 4.35 17.40 -4.10
N ASN A 116 3.65 16.47 -4.77
CA ASN A 116 3.23 16.62 -6.18
C ASN A 116 1.76 17.04 -6.35
N GLY A 117 1.05 17.27 -5.25
CA GLY A 117 -0.38 17.54 -5.24
C GLY A 117 -1.21 16.48 -5.98
N PRO A 118 -2.31 16.88 -6.65
CA PRO A 118 -3.19 15.95 -7.38
C PRO A 118 -2.47 15.27 -8.56
N GLN A 119 -1.29 15.73 -8.98
CA GLN A 119 -0.53 15.09 -10.05
C GLN A 119 0.19 13.80 -9.62
N GLY A 120 0.33 13.55 -8.31
CA GLY A 120 0.97 12.33 -7.77
C GLY A 120 0.27 11.03 -8.21
N ILE A 121 -1.00 11.10 -8.59
CA ILE A 121 -1.76 9.97 -9.13
C ILE A 121 -1.18 9.43 -10.45
N ARG A 122 -0.40 10.24 -11.18
CA ARG A 122 0.21 9.85 -12.47
C ARG A 122 1.22 8.72 -12.35
N PHE A 123 1.70 8.46 -11.13
CA PHE A 123 2.58 7.33 -10.84
C PHE A 123 1.82 6.01 -10.65
N PHE A 124 0.48 6.02 -10.74
CA PHE A 124 -0.35 4.82 -10.69
C PHE A 124 -0.25 3.99 -11.99
N GLY A 125 -0.36 2.66 -11.89
CA GLY A 125 -0.30 1.75 -13.05
C GLY A 125 1.11 1.43 -13.55
N GLY A 126 2.16 1.73 -12.78
CA GLY A 126 3.52 1.23 -13.06
C GLY A 126 3.67 -0.26 -12.79
N PHE A 127 4.77 -0.87 -13.23
CA PHE A 127 5.06 -2.31 -12.99
C PHE A 127 5.01 -2.66 -11.49
N GLY A 128 5.65 -1.85 -10.64
CA GLY A 128 5.63 -2.03 -9.20
C GLY A 128 4.23 -1.92 -8.56
N THR A 129 3.25 -1.31 -9.24
CA THR A 129 1.85 -1.34 -8.78
C THR A 129 1.19 -2.67 -9.09
N HIS A 130 1.44 -3.22 -10.28
CA HIS A 130 0.90 -4.52 -10.66
C HIS A 130 1.46 -5.65 -9.79
N SER A 131 2.78 -5.69 -9.57
CA SER A 131 3.39 -6.73 -8.73
C SER A 131 2.76 -6.76 -7.33
N ARG A 132 2.55 -5.59 -6.72
CA ARG A 132 1.87 -5.47 -5.42
C ARG A 132 0.43 -5.91 -5.44
N LEU A 133 -0.34 -5.51 -6.45
CA LEU A 133 -1.74 -5.92 -6.58
C LEU A 133 -1.85 -7.44 -6.78
N ILE A 134 -0.93 -8.04 -7.53
CA ILE A 134 -0.85 -9.51 -7.69
C ILE A 134 -0.56 -10.17 -6.35
N VAL A 135 0.51 -9.78 -5.65
CA VAL A 135 0.87 -10.36 -4.35
C VAL A 135 -0.25 -10.18 -3.33
N SER A 136 -0.88 -9.01 -3.29
CA SER A 136 -2.01 -8.71 -2.40
C SER A 136 -3.23 -9.58 -2.69
N CYS A 137 -3.55 -9.77 -3.97
CA CYS A 137 -4.62 -10.65 -4.41
C CYS A 137 -4.33 -12.11 -4.03
N MET A 138 -3.09 -12.58 -4.26
CA MET A 138 -2.67 -13.95 -3.90
C MET A 138 -2.77 -14.20 -2.40
N ILE A 139 -2.32 -13.26 -1.56
CA ILE A 139 -2.44 -13.38 -0.09
C ILE A 139 -3.89 -13.37 0.35
N SER A 140 -4.72 -12.51 -0.24
CA SER A 140 -6.15 -12.47 0.09
C SER A 140 -6.84 -13.79 -0.27
N SER A 141 -6.47 -14.39 -1.41
CA SER A 141 -6.94 -15.71 -1.85
C SER A 141 -6.46 -16.84 -0.94
N TYR A 142 -5.18 -16.83 -0.56
CA TYR A 142 -4.64 -17.81 0.41
C TYR A 142 -5.31 -17.65 1.78
N GLY A 143 -5.50 -16.42 2.25
CA GLY A 143 -6.22 -16.13 3.49
C GLY A 143 -7.66 -16.65 3.45
N LEU A 144 -8.37 -16.46 2.34
CA LEU A 144 -9.70 -17.01 2.16
C LEU A 144 -9.68 -18.55 2.26
N TRP A 145 -8.73 -19.22 1.60
CA TRP A 145 -8.56 -20.67 1.71
C TRP A 145 -8.25 -21.10 3.15
N TYR A 146 -7.33 -20.40 3.84
CA TYR A 146 -6.94 -20.69 5.21
C TYR A 146 -8.14 -20.62 6.16
N TRP A 147 -8.93 -19.54 6.09
CA TRP A 147 -10.10 -19.38 6.94
C TRP A 147 -11.25 -20.32 6.57
N MET A 148 -11.40 -20.71 5.31
CA MET A 148 -12.44 -21.67 4.92
C MET A 148 -12.08 -23.11 5.28
N TYR A 149 -10.84 -23.53 5.02
CA TYR A 149 -10.42 -24.92 5.10
C TYR A 149 -9.24 -25.15 6.05
N GLY A 150 -8.21 -24.30 5.98
CA GLY A 150 -7.00 -24.44 6.80
C GLY A 150 -7.28 -24.57 8.30
N VAL A 151 -8.11 -23.69 8.87
CA VAL A 151 -8.43 -23.67 10.31
C VAL A 151 -9.25 -24.88 10.78
N VAL A 152 -10.05 -25.51 9.92
CA VAL A 152 -10.98 -26.58 10.34
C VAL A 152 -10.40 -27.98 10.20
N GLY A 153 -9.38 -28.13 9.35
CA GLY A 153 -8.82 -29.45 9.05
C GLY A 153 -7.95 -29.51 7.80
N GLY A 154 -7.70 -28.37 7.15
CA GLY A 154 -6.75 -28.29 6.05
C GLY A 154 -5.29 -28.20 6.50
N LEU A 155 -5.03 -27.94 7.78
CA LEU A 155 -3.70 -27.88 8.38
C LEU A 155 -3.65 -28.71 9.66
N VAL A 156 -2.44 -29.16 10.03
CA VAL A 156 -2.19 -29.95 11.24
C VAL A 156 -2.42 -29.08 12.48
N HIS A 157 -3.13 -29.62 13.46
CA HIS A 157 -3.38 -28.99 14.75
C HIS A 157 -2.21 -29.30 15.70
N MET A 158 -1.75 -28.31 16.48
CA MET A 158 -0.75 -28.55 17.52
C MET A 158 -1.30 -29.49 18.59
N GLY A 159 -0.48 -30.43 19.07
CA GLY A 159 -0.89 -31.40 20.09
C GLY A 159 -1.87 -32.45 19.59
N SER A 160 -2.17 -32.47 18.28
CA SER A 160 -2.97 -33.54 17.68
C SER A 160 -2.11 -34.78 17.45
N PRO A 161 -2.73 -35.98 17.40
CA PRO A 161 -2.00 -37.21 17.07
C PRO A 161 -1.49 -37.25 15.62
N GLU A 162 -1.87 -36.29 14.78
CA GLU A 162 -1.34 -36.14 13.41
C GLU A 162 0.03 -35.45 13.40
N GLU A 163 0.42 -34.76 14.49
CA GLU A 163 1.74 -34.16 14.69
C GLU A 163 2.80 -35.26 14.88
N THR A 164 3.19 -35.90 13.77
CA THR A 164 4.13 -37.03 13.73
C THR A 164 5.26 -36.77 12.72
N GLY A 165 6.40 -37.45 12.91
CA GLY A 165 7.52 -37.40 11.96
C GLY A 165 8.22 -36.05 11.92
N ASP A 166 8.29 -35.41 10.76
CA ASP A 166 9.02 -34.13 10.55
C ASP A 166 8.42 -32.92 11.31
N LEU A 167 7.27 -33.11 11.96
CA LEU A 167 6.59 -32.13 12.82
C LEU A 167 6.62 -32.50 14.31
N GLU A 168 7.16 -33.66 14.66
CA GLU A 168 7.22 -34.13 16.04
C GLU A 168 8.08 -33.17 16.88
N VAL A 169 7.52 -32.72 18.01
CA VAL A 169 8.21 -31.90 19.00
C VAL A 169 8.53 -32.78 20.20
N ASP A 170 9.74 -32.65 20.74
CA ASP A 170 10.15 -33.29 21.99
C ASP A 170 10.37 -32.22 23.08
N PRO A 171 9.56 -32.18 24.16
CA PRO A 171 8.44 -33.09 24.46
C PRO A 171 7.19 -32.80 23.60
N PRO A 172 6.29 -33.80 23.43
CA PRO A 172 5.07 -33.64 22.66
C PRO A 172 4.16 -32.57 23.27
N ASN A 173 3.49 -31.80 22.40
CA ASN A 173 2.56 -30.77 22.81
C ASN A 173 1.37 -31.38 23.59
N PRO A 174 0.92 -30.75 24.69
CA PRO A 174 -0.26 -31.21 25.40
C PRO A 174 -1.56 -30.89 24.62
N PRO A 175 -2.66 -31.63 24.85
CA PRO A 175 -3.90 -31.50 24.09
C PRO A 175 -4.55 -30.11 24.21
N GLU A 176 -4.23 -29.35 25.25
CA GLU A 176 -4.69 -27.97 25.42
C GLU A 176 -4.19 -27.04 24.29
N CYS A 177 -3.08 -27.38 23.64
CA CYS A 177 -2.52 -26.66 22.49
C CYS A 177 -3.35 -26.81 21.21
N GLU A 178 -4.29 -27.77 21.14
CA GLU A 178 -5.16 -27.98 19.98
C GLU A 178 -6.11 -26.80 19.75
N THR A 179 -6.48 -26.09 20.83
CA THR A 179 -7.39 -24.95 20.75
C THR A 179 -6.68 -23.67 20.31
N LEU A 180 -6.94 -23.25 19.07
CA LEU A 180 -6.36 -22.04 18.51
C LEU A 180 -7.11 -20.77 18.93
N TYR A 181 -6.39 -19.83 19.53
CA TYR A 181 -6.88 -18.49 19.87
C TYR A 181 -6.26 -17.43 18.95
N THR A 182 -6.97 -16.32 18.75
CA THR A 182 -6.46 -15.11 18.10
C THR A 182 -6.83 -13.90 18.95
N PHE A 183 -6.03 -12.83 18.85
CA PHE A 183 -6.38 -11.55 19.45
C PHE A 183 -7.37 -10.80 18.55
N MET A 184 -8.46 -10.28 19.12
CA MET A 184 -9.37 -9.34 18.46
C MET A 184 -9.91 -8.39 19.54
N PHE A 185 -8.99 -7.62 20.14
CA PHE A 185 -9.19 -6.84 21.38
C PHE A 185 -9.46 -7.68 22.65
N ALA A 186 -9.75 -8.97 22.49
CA ALA A 186 -9.82 -9.97 23.55
C ALA A 186 -9.30 -11.32 23.02
N LYS A 187 -9.07 -12.28 23.93
CA LYS A 187 -8.78 -13.67 23.58
C LYS A 187 -10.04 -14.31 22.98
N VAL A 188 -10.01 -14.60 21.69
CA VAL A 188 -11.14 -15.23 20.99
C VAL A 188 -10.68 -16.51 20.30
N ARG A 189 -11.54 -17.52 20.26
CA ARG A 189 -11.29 -18.77 19.53
C ARG A 189 -11.28 -18.53 18.03
N ALA A 190 -10.22 -18.94 17.34
CA ALA A 190 -10.02 -18.70 15.91
C ALA A 190 -11.03 -19.47 15.03
N ASP A 191 -11.50 -20.62 15.49
CA ASP A 191 -12.54 -21.43 14.85
C ASP A 191 -13.97 -20.92 15.11
N GLY A 192 -14.14 -19.92 15.98
CA GLY A 192 -15.42 -19.32 16.35
C GLY A 192 -15.92 -18.25 15.36
N GLY A 193 -16.77 -17.34 15.85
CA GLY A 193 -17.40 -16.30 15.02
C GLY A 193 -16.41 -15.35 14.31
N ILE A 194 -15.20 -15.19 14.86
CA ILE A 194 -14.12 -14.39 14.26
C ILE A 194 -13.71 -14.90 12.87
N ARG A 195 -13.85 -16.20 12.62
CA ARG A 195 -13.60 -16.83 11.32
C ARG A 195 -14.47 -16.23 10.23
N ILE A 196 -15.75 -16.02 10.50
CA ILE A 196 -16.71 -15.45 9.54
C ILE A 196 -16.28 -14.02 9.17
N PHE A 197 -15.86 -13.24 10.16
CA PHE A 197 -15.36 -11.89 9.94
C PHE A 197 -14.15 -11.89 8.99
N TYR A 198 -13.15 -12.75 9.24
CA TYR A 198 -11.98 -12.83 8.37
C TYR A 198 -12.30 -13.35 6.96
N ILE A 199 -13.24 -14.28 6.79
CA ILE A 199 -13.73 -14.72 5.47
C ILE A 199 -14.31 -13.53 4.70
N ILE A 200 -15.19 -12.75 5.31
CA ILE A 200 -15.79 -11.56 4.69
C ILE A 200 -14.70 -10.55 4.29
N MET A 201 -13.74 -10.31 5.18
CA MET A 201 -12.60 -9.42 4.93
C MET A 201 -11.75 -9.91 3.74
N CYS A 202 -11.43 -11.20 3.68
CA CYS A 202 -10.66 -11.79 2.58
C CYS A 202 -11.41 -11.69 1.25
N ILE A 203 -12.72 -11.97 1.21
CA ILE A 203 -13.56 -11.79 0.01
C ILE A 203 -13.54 -10.33 -0.44
N GLY A 204 -13.73 -9.39 0.48
CA GLY A 204 -13.65 -7.96 0.19
C GLY A 204 -12.30 -7.56 -0.39
N CYS A 205 -11.20 -8.09 0.15
CA CYS A 205 -9.86 -7.85 -0.35
C CYS A 205 -9.63 -8.44 -1.75
N ILE A 206 -10.10 -9.66 -2.02
CA ILE A 206 -10.01 -10.29 -3.35
C ILE A 206 -10.77 -9.45 -4.38
N ILE A 207 -12.00 -9.05 -4.08
CA ILE A 207 -12.81 -8.21 -4.98
C ILE A 207 -12.10 -6.88 -5.22
N TYR A 208 -11.62 -6.23 -4.16
CA TYR A 208 -10.94 -4.94 -4.24
C TYR A 208 -9.63 -5.03 -5.04
N TYR A 209 -8.67 -5.85 -4.61
CA TYR A 209 -7.36 -5.97 -5.27
C TYR A 209 -7.48 -6.61 -6.67
N GLY A 210 -8.39 -7.56 -6.87
CA GLY A 210 -8.68 -8.14 -8.18
C GLY A 210 -9.23 -7.11 -9.17
N THR A 211 -10.18 -6.27 -8.74
CA THR A 211 -10.69 -5.16 -9.56
C THR A 211 -9.59 -4.15 -9.87
N MET A 212 -8.80 -3.75 -8.87
CA MET A 212 -7.66 -2.86 -9.06
C MET A 212 -6.63 -3.43 -10.04
N LEU A 213 -6.33 -4.73 -9.95
CA LEU A 213 -5.39 -5.43 -10.83
C LEU A 213 -5.89 -5.47 -12.27
N LEU A 214 -7.17 -5.80 -12.47
CA LEU A 214 -7.81 -5.83 -13.79
C LEU A 214 -7.68 -4.46 -14.46
N ILE A 215 -8.02 -3.39 -13.74
CA ILE A 215 -8.04 -2.06 -14.33
C ILE A 215 -6.64 -1.49 -14.52
N SER A 216 -5.73 -1.76 -13.57
CA SER A 216 -4.32 -1.45 -13.77
C SER A 216 -3.80 -2.13 -15.04
N SER A 217 -4.17 -3.39 -15.28
CA SER A 217 -3.80 -4.14 -16.48
C SER A 217 -4.40 -3.53 -17.76
N ILE A 218 -5.67 -3.13 -17.74
CA ILE A 218 -6.32 -2.42 -18.86
C ILE A 218 -5.61 -1.09 -19.16
N ALA A 219 -5.30 -0.31 -18.12
CA ALA A 219 -4.58 0.96 -18.26
C ALA A 219 -3.14 0.75 -18.77
N GLY A 220 -2.47 -0.29 -18.29
CA GLY A 220 -1.16 -0.73 -18.76
C GLY A 220 -1.18 -1.12 -20.25
N TRP A 221 -2.19 -1.90 -20.66
CA TRP A 221 -2.41 -2.28 -22.05
C TRP A 221 -2.70 -1.06 -22.93
N ALA A 222 -3.62 -0.18 -22.53
CA ALA A 222 -3.92 1.05 -23.27
C ALA A 222 -2.69 1.97 -23.40
N ARG A 223 -1.84 2.01 -22.38
CA ARG A 223 -0.57 2.73 -22.43
C ARG A 223 0.43 2.07 -23.38
N ALA A 224 0.52 0.75 -23.38
CA ALA A 224 1.38 -0.01 -24.28
C ALA A 224 0.97 0.18 -25.75
N THR A 225 -0.33 0.09 -26.06
CA THR A 225 -0.84 0.31 -27.43
C THR A 225 -0.61 1.74 -27.91
N ARG A 226 -0.84 2.74 -27.04
CA ARG A 226 -0.52 4.15 -27.34
C ARG A 226 0.99 4.37 -27.53
N MET A 227 1.81 3.70 -26.74
CA MET A 227 3.26 3.78 -26.90
C MET A 227 3.70 3.16 -28.23
N LEU A 228 3.14 2.01 -28.60
CA LEU A 228 3.39 1.37 -29.90
C LEU A 228 2.92 2.24 -31.07
N SER A 229 1.81 2.96 -30.94
CA SER A 229 1.38 3.89 -31.99
C SER A 229 2.29 5.11 -32.11
N LEU A 230 2.74 5.69 -30.99
CA LEU A 230 3.73 6.78 -31.00
C LEU A 230 5.09 6.33 -31.52
N PHE A 231 5.51 5.09 -31.19
CA PHE A 231 6.71 4.43 -31.75
C PHE A 231 6.62 4.42 -33.28
N LYS A 232 5.51 3.91 -33.82
CA LYS A 232 5.28 3.86 -35.28
C LYS A 232 5.30 5.24 -35.92
N GLN A 233 4.83 6.26 -35.21
CA GLN A 233 4.83 7.66 -35.68
C GLN A 233 6.17 8.40 -35.46
N LYS A 234 7.19 7.77 -34.86
CA LYS A 234 8.44 8.39 -34.45
C LYS A 234 8.27 9.60 -33.50
N ARG A 235 7.13 9.72 -32.82
CA ARG A 235 6.78 10.83 -31.88
C ARG A 235 7.06 10.47 -30.43
N TRP A 236 8.30 10.07 -30.16
CA TRP A 236 8.73 9.60 -28.85
C TRP A 236 8.70 10.65 -27.73
N ALA A 237 8.80 11.92 -28.11
CA ALA A 237 8.80 13.04 -27.16
C ALA A 237 7.43 13.27 -26.50
N GLU A 238 6.34 12.72 -27.07
CA GLU A 238 5.00 12.95 -26.54
C GLU A 238 4.67 11.98 -25.40
N SER A 239 4.38 12.54 -24.24
CA SER A 239 4.10 11.77 -23.04
C SER A 239 2.80 10.98 -23.19
N SER A 240 2.88 9.65 -23.08
CA SER A 240 1.71 8.75 -23.02
C SER A 240 0.99 8.76 -21.67
N ARG A 241 1.28 9.74 -20.78
CA ARG A 241 0.75 9.77 -19.42
C ARG A 241 -0.76 10.03 -19.43
N LEU A 242 -1.51 9.07 -18.89
CA LEU A 242 -2.92 9.22 -18.56
C LEU A 242 -3.04 10.34 -17.50
N LYS A 243 -3.92 11.31 -17.77
CA LYS A 243 -4.25 12.37 -16.81
C LYS A 243 -5.33 11.83 -15.88
N PHE A 244 -4.95 11.37 -14.71
CA PHE A 244 -5.91 11.12 -13.64
C PHE A 244 -6.08 12.42 -12.83
N ALA A 245 -7.31 12.72 -12.47
CA ALA A 245 -7.68 13.88 -11.65
C ALA A 245 -8.56 13.39 -10.50
N THR A 246 -8.06 13.49 -9.26
CA THR A 246 -8.77 13.10 -8.04
C THR A 246 -9.94 14.05 -7.74
N GLY A 247 -9.77 15.32 -8.08
CA GLY A 247 -10.78 16.37 -7.90
C GLY A 247 -10.85 17.00 -6.51
N PHE A 248 -9.98 16.59 -5.61
CA PHE A 248 -9.80 17.23 -4.30
C PHE A 248 -9.00 18.51 -4.40
N LYS A 249 -9.32 19.47 -3.53
CA LYS A 249 -8.41 20.59 -3.24
C LYS A 249 -7.17 20.08 -2.51
N TYR A 250 -6.07 20.80 -2.63
CA TYR A 250 -4.82 20.45 -1.94
C TYR A 250 -5.04 20.33 -0.41
N ARG A 251 -5.75 21.29 0.18
CA ARG A 251 -6.07 21.32 1.62
C ARG A 251 -6.93 20.14 2.09
N GLU A 252 -7.90 19.72 1.28
CA GLU A 252 -8.74 18.55 1.61
C GLU A 252 -7.91 17.26 1.59
N LEU A 253 -7.03 17.15 0.59
CA LEU A 253 -6.13 16.03 0.43
C LEU A 253 -5.12 15.96 1.59
N GLU A 254 -4.62 17.10 2.05
CA GLU A 254 -3.73 17.19 3.23
C GLU A 254 -4.41 16.66 4.50
N VAL A 255 -5.65 17.07 4.76
CA VAL A 255 -6.42 16.59 5.93
C VAL A 255 -6.64 15.09 5.84
N LEU A 256 -7.07 14.59 4.67
CA LEU A 256 -7.29 13.16 4.44
C LEU A 256 -6.00 12.36 4.69
N PHE A 257 -4.87 12.81 4.15
CA PHE A 257 -3.60 12.12 4.37
C PHE A 257 -3.12 12.18 5.80
N ARG A 258 -3.35 13.28 6.52
CA ARG A 258 -3.01 13.36 7.94
C ARG A 258 -3.75 12.30 8.74
N TRP A 259 -5.04 12.12 8.48
CA TRP A 259 -5.84 11.04 9.08
C TRP A 259 -5.35 9.66 8.69
N LEU A 260 -5.09 9.43 7.40
CA LEU A 260 -4.59 8.15 6.91
C LEU A 260 -3.23 7.78 7.51
N ARG A 261 -2.34 8.75 7.75
CA ARG A 261 -1.05 8.51 8.43
C ARG A 261 -1.28 7.98 9.85
N TRP A 262 -2.18 8.59 10.61
CA TRP A 262 -2.50 8.13 11.96
C TRP A 262 -3.18 6.76 11.96
N LEU A 263 -4.15 6.55 11.07
CA LEU A 263 -4.82 5.25 10.92
C LEU A 263 -3.83 4.16 10.52
N ASN A 264 -2.88 4.45 9.62
CA ASN A 264 -1.85 3.51 9.23
C ASN A 264 -0.92 3.17 10.41
N LEU A 265 -0.46 4.17 11.17
CA LEU A 265 0.34 3.92 12.37
C LEU A 265 -0.42 3.05 13.39
N ALA A 266 -1.68 3.42 13.67
CA ALA A 266 -2.53 2.66 14.59
C ALA A 266 -2.73 1.22 14.09
N PHE A 267 -2.89 1.02 12.79
CA PHE A 267 -3.01 -0.31 12.20
C PHE A 267 -1.71 -1.12 12.32
N LEU A 268 -0.55 -0.52 12.06
CA LEU A 268 0.74 -1.20 12.23
C LEU A 268 0.97 -1.62 13.69
N ILE A 269 0.69 -0.74 14.65
CA ILE A 269 0.76 -1.06 16.08
C ILE A 269 -0.23 -2.18 16.40
N TYR A 270 -1.47 -2.08 15.92
CA TYR A 270 -2.48 -3.12 16.09
C TYR A 270 -2.01 -4.46 15.52
N SER A 271 -1.38 -4.51 14.34
CA SER A 271 -0.83 -5.73 13.76
C SER A 271 0.31 -6.33 14.58
N MET A 272 1.18 -5.51 15.17
CA MET A 272 2.20 -5.99 16.11
C MET A 272 1.54 -6.62 17.33
N LEU A 273 0.61 -5.91 17.98
CA LEU A 273 -0.13 -6.43 19.13
C LEU A 273 -0.91 -7.70 18.80
N LEU A 274 -1.52 -7.75 17.61
CA LEU A 274 -2.26 -8.91 17.10
C LEU A 274 -1.37 -10.15 17.04
N VAL A 275 -0.14 -10.02 16.54
CA VAL A 275 0.83 -11.13 16.49
C VAL A 275 1.29 -11.51 17.90
N GLU A 276 1.75 -10.54 18.70
CA GLU A 276 2.31 -10.82 20.03
C GLU A 276 1.28 -11.43 20.99
N PHE A 277 0.06 -10.89 21.04
CA PHE A 277 -1.00 -11.44 21.90
C PHE A 277 -1.49 -12.79 21.37
N THR A 278 -1.53 -13.02 20.06
CA THR A 278 -1.90 -14.33 19.52
C THR A 278 -0.87 -15.39 19.93
N LEU A 279 0.44 -15.09 19.84
CA LEU A 279 1.47 -16.01 20.32
C LEU A 279 1.35 -16.29 21.82
N ASN A 280 1.15 -15.23 22.62
CA ASN A 280 0.99 -15.35 24.06
C ASN A 280 -0.26 -16.15 24.47
N PHE A 281 -1.41 -15.93 23.81
CA PHE A 281 -2.66 -16.64 24.12
C PHE A 281 -2.64 -18.13 23.78
N ASN A 282 -1.73 -18.54 22.89
CA ASN A 282 -1.51 -19.94 22.49
C ASN A 282 -0.24 -20.52 23.12
N HIS A 283 0.36 -19.84 24.10
CA HIS A 283 1.54 -20.34 24.83
C HIS A 283 2.75 -20.70 23.93
N VAL A 284 2.87 -20.07 22.75
CA VAL A 284 3.99 -20.29 21.82
C VAL A 284 5.18 -19.45 22.24
N ASN A 285 5.81 -19.85 23.34
CA ASN A 285 6.90 -19.08 23.96
C ASN A 285 8.25 -19.35 23.31
N ALA A 286 8.41 -20.48 22.60
CA ALA A 286 9.68 -20.85 21.97
C ALA A 286 10.19 -19.73 21.06
N VAL A 287 9.32 -19.06 20.30
CA VAL A 287 9.65 -17.99 19.34
C VAL A 287 10.10 -16.65 19.94
N LEU A 288 10.13 -16.52 21.27
CA LEU A 288 10.49 -15.27 21.96
C LEU A 288 12.00 -15.07 22.18
N GLY A 289 12.86 -16.01 21.77
CA GLY A 289 14.32 -15.85 21.82
C GLY A 289 14.95 -16.18 23.17
N GLY A 290 14.55 -17.29 23.79
CA GLY A 290 15.13 -17.77 25.04
C GLY A 290 16.54 -18.37 24.88
N PRO A 291 17.32 -18.50 25.97
CA PRO A 291 18.72 -18.96 25.95
C PRO A 291 18.96 -20.34 25.33
N HIS A 292 17.93 -21.19 25.28
CA HIS A 292 18.07 -22.60 24.89
C HIS A 292 17.35 -22.99 23.61
N ASN A 293 16.36 -22.22 23.13
CA ASN A 293 15.42 -22.71 22.11
C ASN A 293 15.20 -21.77 20.91
N ASN A 294 16.00 -20.72 20.74
CA ASN A 294 15.88 -19.87 19.55
C ASN A 294 17.08 -18.96 19.33
N GLU A 295 18.19 -19.54 18.91
CA GLU A 295 19.37 -18.75 18.66
C GLU A 295 19.17 -17.86 17.43
N LEU A 296 19.22 -16.54 17.66
CA LEU A 296 19.17 -15.50 16.63
C LEU A 296 20.24 -15.65 15.54
N HIS A 297 21.21 -16.56 15.70
CA HIS A 297 22.26 -16.82 14.73
C HIS A 297 21.75 -17.56 13.48
N LEU A 298 20.57 -18.20 13.53
CA LEU A 298 20.03 -18.90 12.36
C LEU A 298 19.85 -17.91 11.19
N PRO A 299 20.38 -18.22 9.99
CA PRO A 299 20.28 -17.32 8.84
C PRO A 299 18.84 -16.90 8.50
N ALA A 300 17.88 -17.82 8.74
CA ALA A 300 16.46 -17.57 8.55
C ALA A 300 15.96 -16.40 9.40
N GLN A 301 16.47 -16.23 10.63
CA GLN A 301 16.09 -15.15 11.56
C GLN A 301 16.98 -13.91 11.44
N LEU A 302 18.28 -14.13 11.25
CA LEU A 302 19.27 -13.05 11.20
C LEU A 302 19.07 -12.17 9.97
N LEU A 303 18.80 -12.76 8.80
CA LEU A 303 18.67 -11.99 7.56
C LEU A 303 17.50 -10.99 7.60
N PRO A 304 16.26 -11.39 7.94
CA PRO A 304 15.16 -10.44 8.10
C PRO A 304 15.43 -9.36 9.14
N LEU A 305 16.04 -9.74 10.26
CA LEU A 305 16.42 -8.78 11.31
C LEU A 305 17.38 -7.71 10.79
N LEU A 306 18.48 -8.12 10.14
CA LEU A 306 19.48 -7.20 9.60
C LEU A 306 18.91 -6.31 8.49
N ILE A 307 18.13 -6.88 7.57
CA ILE A 307 17.49 -6.12 6.48
C ILE A 307 16.53 -5.08 7.07
N GLY A 308 15.69 -5.47 8.01
CA GLY A 308 14.75 -4.59 8.69
C GLY A 308 15.46 -3.49 9.49
N SER A 309 16.42 -3.87 10.34
CA SER A 309 17.12 -2.93 11.23
C SER A 309 17.98 -1.94 10.47
N PHE A 310 18.77 -2.39 9.49
CA PHE A 310 19.60 -1.48 8.69
C PHE A 310 18.76 -0.59 7.80
N GLY A 311 17.67 -1.10 7.22
CA GLY A 311 16.71 -0.28 6.48
C GLY A 311 16.11 0.82 7.36
N PHE A 312 15.69 0.48 8.59
CA PHE A 312 15.15 1.43 9.54
C PHE A 312 16.18 2.49 9.99
N VAL A 313 17.39 2.06 10.37
CA VAL A 313 18.47 2.97 10.79
C VAL A 313 18.87 3.92 9.66
N ARG A 314 19.00 3.41 8.43
CA ARG A 314 19.28 4.22 7.23
C ARG A 314 18.23 5.31 7.06
N THR A 315 16.95 4.97 7.10
CA THR A 315 15.86 5.94 6.91
C THR A 315 15.81 6.97 8.05
N CYS A 316 16.02 6.55 9.30
CA CYS A 316 16.14 7.47 10.43
C CYS A 316 17.34 8.41 10.29
N TYR A 317 18.48 7.92 9.82
CA TYR A 317 19.66 8.73 9.54
C TYR A 317 19.39 9.78 8.45
N LEU A 318 18.82 9.37 7.31
CA LEU A 318 18.48 10.30 6.22
C LEU A 318 17.42 11.32 6.64
N LEU A 319 16.46 10.92 7.47
CA LEU A 319 15.49 11.84 8.07
C LEU A 319 16.20 12.87 8.95
N PHE A 320 17.10 12.42 9.83
CA PHE A 320 17.89 13.31 10.68
C PHE A 320 18.76 14.26 9.86
N GLU A 321 19.43 13.78 8.81
CA GLU A 321 20.22 14.60 7.88
C GLU A 321 19.34 15.67 7.21
N SER A 322 18.15 15.29 6.75
CA SER A 322 17.19 16.22 6.13
C SER A 322 16.71 17.33 7.08
N TRP A 323 16.69 17.06 8.40
CA TRP A 323 16.37 18.06 9.41
C TRP A 323 17.56 18.93 9.77
N ARG A 324 18.77 18.36 9.77
CA ARG A 324 20.01 19.07 10.12
C ARG A 324 20.40 20.09 9.06
N SER A 325 20.31 19.72 7.79
CA SER A 325 20.74 20.56 6.67
C SER A 325 19.68 20.62 5.57
N PRO A 326 18.61 21.40 5.76
CA PRO A 326 17.54 21.53 4.77
C PRO A 326 18.00 22.19 3.46
N GLU A 327 19.15 22.87 3.46
CA GLU A 327 19.73 23.51 2.27
C GLU A 327 20.74 22.61 1.53
N ASP A 328 21.42 21.71 2.24
CA ASP A 328 22.32 20.68 1.66
C ASP A 328 21.56 19.37 1.42
N ILE A 329 20.50 19.41 0.61
CA ILE A 329 19.72 18.20 0.24
C ILE A 329 20.50 17.29 -0.73
N ASP A 330 21.77 17.60 -1.03
CA ASP A 330 22.65 16.67 -1.72
C ASP A 330 23.31 15.77 -0.66
N PRO A 331 22.85 14.52 -0.48
CA PRO A 331 23.28 13.67 0.62
C PRO A 331 24.80 13.53 0.62
N SER A 332 25.41 13.81 1.77
CA SER A 332 26.86 13.79 1.98
C SER A 332 27.50 12.43 1.67
N LEU A 333 26.71 11.37 1.75
CA LEU A 333 27.01 10.04 1.21
C LEU A 333 26.55 9.98 -0.26
N SER A 334 27.31 10.68 -1.10
CA SER A 334 27.23 10.73 -2.56
C SER A 334 26.34 9.66 -3.21
N ALA A 335 25.05 10.01 -3.39
CA ALA A 335 24.35 9.52 -4.56
C ALA A 335 25.24 9.89 -5.77
N PRO A 336 25.58 8.95 -6.66
CA PRO A 336 26.40 9.27 -7.82
C PRO A 336 25.76 10.47 -8.52
N PRO A 337 26.55 11.49 -8.87
CA PRO A 337 26.03 12.77 -9.35
C PRO A 337 25.01 12.48 -10.44
N THR A 338 23.77 12.96 -10.24
CA THR A 338 22.72 12.84 -11.26
C THR A 338 23.29 13.37 -12.56
N PRO A 339 23.44 12.53 -13.60
CA PRO A 339 24.07 12.97 -14.83
C PRO A 339 23.27 14.15 -15.39
N VAL A 340 23.95 15.28 -15.51
CA VAL A 340 23.45 16.51 -16.12
C VAL A 340 22.80 16.17 -17.46
N ALA A 341 21.60 16.70 -17.65
CA ALA A 341 20.73 16.37 -18.77
C ALA A 341 21.36 16.73 -20.12
N ALA A 342 21.77 15.72 -20.86
CA ALA A 342 21.60 15.59 -22.32
C ALA A 342 21.99 14.15 -22.71
N ARG A 343 21.05 13.21 -22.65
CA ARG A 343 21.29 11.85 -23.16
C ARG A 343 20.19 11.42 -24.10
N THR A 344 20.59 11.23 -25.35
CA THR A 344 19.94 10.36 -26.32
C THR A 344 19.66 9.01 -25.64
N MET A 345 18.40 8.60 -25.62
CA MET A 345 17.95 7.36 -24.97
C MET A 345 18.72 6.17 -25.56
N HIS A 346 19.55 5.51 -24.74
CA HIS A 346 20.19 4.25 -25.13
C HIS A 346 19.18 3.12 -24.93
N THR A 347 19.29 2.00 -25.64
CA THR A 347 18.41 0.82 -25.49
C THR A 347 18.35 0.25 -24.06
N ARG A 348 19.33 0.55 -23.20
CA ARG A 348 19.28 0.25 -21.75
C ARG A 348 18.24 1.08 -20.97
N ASP A 349 17.77 2.21 -21.51
CA ASP A 349 16.75 3.07 -20.89
C ASP A 349 15.32 2.56 -21.09
N VAL A 350 15.13 1.47 -21.85
CA VAL A 350 13.82 0.81 -21.97
C VAL A 350 13.33 0.33 -20.60
N LEU A 351 14.24 -0.08 -19.71
CA LEU A 351 13.88 -0.44 -18.32
C LEU A 351 13.49 0.77 -17.47
N LEU A 352 14.13 1.93 -17.70
CA LEU A 352 13.76 3.19 -17.03
C LEU A 352 12.35 3.66 -17.44
N LEU A 353 11.89 3.28 -18.63
CA LEU A 353 10.54 3.57 -19.07
C LEU A 353 9.46 2.88 -18.21
N PHE A 354 9.81 1.76 -17.56
CA PHE A 354 8.96 1.07 -16.60
C PHE A 354 9.07 1.60 -15.16
N SER A 355 10.06 2.46 -14.88
CA SER A 355 10.26 3.12 -13.58
C SER A 355 10.11 4.65 -13.68
N PRO A 356 8.87 5.17 -13.86
CA PRO A 356 8.62 6.60 -14.05
C PRO A 356 8.85 7.46 -12.79
N ALA A 357 9.27 6.87 -11.68
CA ALA A 357 9.33 7.54 -10.37
C ALA A 357 10.49 8.54 -10.23
N MET A 358 11.53 8.50 -11.06
CA MET A 358 12.79 9.18 -10.74
C MET A 358 13.11 10.49 -11.48
N ALA A 359 12.26 11.00 -12.38
CA ALA A 359 12.67 12.13 -13.22
C ALA A 359 11.63 13.25 -13.31
N ARG A 360 11.64 14.16 -12.32
CA ARG A 360 11.57 15.64 -12.46
C ARG A 360 11.34 16.30 -11.09
N ARG A 361 12.17 17.31 -10.75
CA ARG A 361 11.87 18.28 -9.69
C ARG A 361 10.63 19.07 -10.11
N PRO A 362 9.49 18.98 -9.40
CA PRO A 362 8.39 19.90 -9.59
C PRO A 362 8.64 21.09 -8.67
N THR A 363 9.27 22.15 -9.18
CA THR A 363 9.38 23.44 -8.49
C THR A 363 8.25 24.38 -8.92
N THR A 364 7.06 23.85 -9.16
CA THR A 364 5.87 24.69 -9.39
C THR A 364 5.15 24.85 -8.06
N PHE A 365 5.21 26.05 -7.49
CA PHE A 365 4.31 26.46 -6.41
C PHE A 365 2.87 26.19 -6.87
N HIS A 366 2.18 25.28 -6.18
CA HIS A 366 0.78 25.00 -6.43
C HIS A 366 -0.07 25.91 -5.55
N ASP A 367 -1.06 26.57 -6.16
CA ASP A 367 -2.08 27.28 -5.40
C ASP A 367 -2.90 26.26 -4.60
N PRO A 368 -2.99 26.38 -3.26
CA PRO A 368 -3.69 25.41 -2.42
C PRO A 368 -5.19 25.25 -2.76
N ASP A 369 -5.77 26.25 -3.43
CA ASP A 369 -7.17 26.24 -3.89
C ASP A 369 -7.33 25.83 -5.36
N GLU A 370 -6.24 25.49 -6.06
CA GLU A 370 -6.31 25.02 -7.44
C GLU A 370 -6.98 23.64 -7.53
N ILE A 371 -8.18 23.61 -8.11
CA ILE A 371 -8.86 22.37 -8.50
C ILE A 371 -8.62 22.14 -9.98
N ASP A 372 -8.27 20.90 -10.35
CA ASP A 372 -8.19 20.48 -11.75
C ASP A 372 -9.50 20.84 -12.47
N LYS A 373 -9.39 21.58 -13.58
CA LYS A 373 -10.54 22.06 -14.36
C LYS A 373 -11.50 20.92 -14.71
N THR A 374 -10.97 19.72 -14.96
CA THR A 374 -11.77 18.52 -15.27
C THR A 374 -12.62 18.03 -14.10
N ALA A 375 -12.22 18.35 -12.87
CA ALA A 375 -12.90 17.89 -11.67
C ALA A 375 -13.80 18.94 -11.02
N LYS A 376 -13.67 20.23 -11.38
CA LYS A 376 -14.52 21.32 -10.85
C LYS A 376 -16.02 21.04 -10.96
N GLN A 377 -16.44 20.29 -11.99
CA GLN A 377 -17.84 19.97 -12.25
C GLN A 377 -18.36 18.73 -11.50
N ARG A 378 -17.49 17.91 -10.88
CA ARG A 378 -17.91 16.70 -10.19
C ARG A 378 -18.47 17.03 -8.80
N GLY A 379 -19.53 16.34 -8.37
CA GLY A 379 -20.03 16.43 -7.00
C GLY A 379 -19.02 15.84 -5.99
N TRP A 380 -19.09 16.30 -4.73
CA TRP A 380 -18.19 15.86 -3.66
C TRP A 380 -18.15 14.33 -3.46
N PRO A 381 -19.28 13.59 -3.44
CA PRO A 381 -19.25 12.13 -3.27
C PRO A 381 -18.50 11.40 -4.38
N VAL A 382 -18.61 11.88 -5.61
CA VAL A 382 -17.94 11.30 -6.79
C VAL A 382 -16.44 11.55 -6.72
N ARG A 383 -16.01 12.74 -6.29
CA ARG A 383 -14.58 13.05 -6.08
C ARG A 383 -13.99 12.12 -5.03
N TYR A 384 -14.69 11.95 -3.90
CA TYR A 384 -14.30 11.00 -2.87
C TYR A 384 -14.18 9.60 -3.43
N LEU A 385 -15.21 9.09 -4.10
CA LEU A 385 -15.15 7.77 -4.71
C LEU A 385 -13.99 7.62 -5.69
N VAL A 386 -13.68 8.63 -6.53
CA VAL A 386 -12.56 8.61 -7.48
C VAL A 386 -11.19 8.70 -6.78
N ALA A 387 -11.05 9.37 -5.64
CA ALA A 387 -9.80 9.30 -4.89
C ALA A 387 -9.59 7.94 -4.23
N TRP A 388 -10.67 7.29 -3.78
CA TRP A 388 -10.62 5.93 -3.23
C TRP A 388 -10.46 4.86 -4.29
N LEU A 389 -10.97 5.12 -5.49
CA LEU A 389 -10.91 4.23 -6.62
C LEU A 389 -10.42 5.05 -7.85
N PRO A 390 -9.10 5.35 -7.93
CA PRO A 390 -8.50 6.15 -9.00
C PRO A 390 -8.90 5.76 -10.42
N TRP A 391 -9.18 4.48 -10.61
CA TRP A 391 -9.60 3.90 -11.88
C TRP A 391 -11.00 4.31 -12.32
N LEU A 392 -11.88 4.75 -11.43
CA LEU A 392 -13.20 5.23 -11.83
C LEU A 392 -13.08 6.40 -12.80
N SER A 393 -12.01 7.18 -12.74
CA SER A 393 -11.75 8.24 -13.71
C SER A 393 -11.44 7.72 -15.13
N LEU A 394 -11.24 6.42 -15.33
CA LEU A 394 -11.10 5.80 -16.66
C LEU A 394 -12.44 5.45 -17.28
N LEU A 395 -13.50 5.29 -16.48
CA LEU A 395 -14.83 5.01 -16.98
C LEU A 395 -15.45 6.30 -17.55
N GLY A 396 -16.04 6.22 -18.76
CA GLY A 396 -16.64 7.37 -19.45
C GLY A 396 -17.68 8.11 -18.60
N PHE A 397 -18.45 7.38 -17.78
CA PHE A 397 -19.42 7.96 -16.84
C PHE A 397 -18.82 9.00 -15.88
N PHE A 398 -17.56 8.81 -15.47
CA PHE A 398 -16.86 9.73 -14.57
C PHE A 398 -16.03 10.79 -15.32
N GLN A 399 -15.67 10.53 -16.58
CA GLN A 399 -14.94 11.49 -17.42
C GLN A 399 -15.84 12.63 -17.87
N GLU A 400 -17.11 12.36 -18.13
CA GLU A 400 -17.98 13.29 -18.85
C GLU A 400 -19.38 13.40 -18.24
N ARG A 401 -19.64 14.54 -17.60
CA ARG A 401 -20.87 15.30 -17.84
C ARG A 401 -20.52 16.77 -18.07
N PRO A 402 -19.97 17.13 -19.24
CA PRO A 402 -19.86 18.52 -19.61
C PRO A 402 -21.23 19.01 -20.08
N ALA A 403 -21.70 20.11 -19.47
CA ALA A 403 -22.34 21.20 -20.18
C ALA A 403 -23.72 20.98 -20.86
N LEU A 404 -24.49 19.92 -20.56
CA LEU A 404 -25.89 19.88 -21.01
C LEU A 404 -26.75 20.97 -20.33
N GLU A 405 -26.35 21.46 -19.15
CA GLU A 405 -26.97 22.62 -18.52
C GLU A 405 -26.43 23.96 -19.02
N ASP A 406 -25.13 24.08 -19.33
CA ASP A 406 -24.57 25.32 -19.89
C ASP A 406 -25.02 25.56 -21.33
N ARG A 407 -25.30 24.51 -22.11
CA ARG A 407 -25.88 24.68 -23.45
C ARG A 407 -27.32 25.21 -23.39
N LYS A 408 -28.10 24.89 -22.34
CA LYS A 408 -29.42 25.50 -22.10
C LYS A 408 -29.31 26.96 -21.64
N ARG A 409 -28.28 27.33 -20.89
CA ARG A 409 -28.05 28.72 -20.47
C ARG A 409 -27.53 29.60 -21.62
N HIS A 410 -26.62 29.11 -22.46
CA HIS A 410 -26.17 29.87 -23.63
C HIS A 410 -27.19 29.91 -24.78
N SER A 411 -28.03 28.88 -24.96
CA SER A 411 -29.14 28.95 -25.92
C SER A 411 -30.18 30.01 -25.54
N LYS A 412 -30.51 30.16 -24.25
CA LYS A 412 -31.42 31.23 -23.79
C LYS A 412 -30.77 32.62 -23.73
N GLY A 413 -29.45 32.71 -23.55
CA GLY A 413 -28.70 33.97 -23.56
C GLY A 413 -28.46 34.53 -24.96
N SER A 414 -28.19 33.65 -25.94
CA SER A 414 -27.95 34.03 -27.34
C SER A 414 -29.20 34.59 -28.02
N GLU A 415 -30.38 34.00 -27.79
CA GLU A 415 -31.65 34.52 -28.33
C GLU A 415 -32.00 35.91 -27.77
N ASN A 416 -31.62 36.20 -26.53
CA ASN A 416 -31.81 37.53 -25.96
C ASN A 416 -30.75 38.55 -26.43
N SER A 417 -29.51 38.12 -26.68
CA SER A 417 -28.47 39.02 -27.22
C SER A 417 -28.75 39.43 -28.67
N GLU A 418 -29.21 38.52 -29.53
CA GLU A 418 -29.63 38.85 -30.91
C GLU A 418 -30.91 39.74 -30.93
N ARG A 419 -31.82 39.59 -29.96
CA ARG A 419 -32.97 40.50 -29.82
C ARG A 419 -32.60 41.90 -29.35
N VAL A 420 -31.51 42.06 -28.61
CA VAL A 420 -31.05 43.38 -28.18
C VAL A 420 -30.32 44.07 -29.34
N ASP A 421 -29.43 43.39 -30.05
CA ASP A 421 -28.70 43.98 -31.18
C ASP A 421 -29.59 44.33 -32.40
N SER A 422 -30.67 43.58 -32.62
CA SER A 422 -31.66 43.92 -33.66
C SER A 422 -32.48 45.17 -33.33
N LYS A 423 -32.79 45.44 -32.05
CA LYS A 423 -33.46 46.69 -31.64
C LYS A 423 -32.53 47.90 -31.79
N THR A 424 -31.27 47.77 -31.38
CA THR A 424 -30.30 48.88 -31.46
C THR A 424 -29.97 49.25 -32.90
N SER A 425 -29.90 48.26 -33.82
CA SER A 425 -29.66 48.51 -35.24
C SER A 425 -30.87 49.12 -35.97
N ALA A 426 -32.10 48.81 -35.54
CA ALA A 426 -33.30 49.43 -36.09
C ALA A 426 -33.39 50.92 -35.70
N GLU A 427 -33.07 51.26 -34.45
CA GLU A 427 -33.14 52.64 -33.95
C GLU A 427 -32.07 53.55 -34.59
N TYR A 428 -30.89 53.00 -34.92
CA TYR A 428 -29.84 53.74 -35.60
C TYR A 428 -30.13 54.03 -37.09
N ARG A 429 -30.92 53.18 -37.76
CA ARG A 429 -31.34 53.42 -39.15
C ARG A 429 -32.38 54.53 -39.25
N THR A 430 -33.32 54.62 -38.31
CA THR A 430 -34.38 55.64 -38.34
C THR A 430 -33.85 57.05 -38.06
N ARG A 431 -32.79 57.20 -37.24
CA ARG A 431 -32.14 58.52 -37.05
C ARG A 431 -31.36 59.01 -38.26
N ARG A 432 -30.85 58.11 -39.11
CA ARG A 432 -30.05 58.49 -40.29
C ARG A 432 -30.88 58.98 -41.47
N SER A 433 -32.18 58.64 -41.55
CA SER A 433 -33.07 59.13 -42.62
C SER A 433 -33.60 60.54 -42.37
N VAL A 434 -33.61 61.02 -41.12
CA VAL A 434 -34.11 62.38 -40.78
C VAL A 434 -33.03 63.45 -41.01
N SER A 435 -31.75 63.09 -40.98
CA SER A 435 -30.62 64.04 -41.14
C SER A 435 -30.24 64.37 -42.59
N ARG A 436 -30.95 63.84 -43.60
CA ARG A 436 -30.64 64.07 -45.03
C ARG A 436 -31.68 64.92 -45.78
N GLY A 437 -32.61 65.55 -45.07
CA GLY A 437 -33.61 66.44 -45.66
C GLY A 437 -33.74 67.73 -44.87
N VAL A 438 -32.67 68.53 -44.81
CA VAL A 438 -32.69 69.99 -44.54
C VAL A 438 -31.63 70.63 -45.41
#